data_AF-A0A151E7W3-F1
#
_entry.id   AF-A0A151E7W3-F1
#
_cell.length_a   1.000
_cell.length_b   1.000
_cell.length_c   1.000
_cell.angle_alpha   90.00
_cell.angle_beta   90.00
_cell.angle_gamma   90.00
#
_symmetry.space_group_name_H-M   'P 1'
#
loop_
_entity.id
_entity.type
_entity.pdbx_description
1 polymer ?
#
loop_
_entity_poly.entity_id
_entity_poly.type
_entity_poly.pdbx_seq_one_letter_code
_entity_poly.pdbx_strand_id
1 'polypeptide(L)'
;MKKKLIATIVIISLFFISVLPVIVNANYMKNQPSSFAVKNSLKPVYTESYDMIVISPSSYSLSLQPFIDHKNDRNILSKFVSIDDIYDGTYFEAQGRDNQEIIKYFIKDAIENWGITYVLFVGSFTQIPIRYCYNNDNYSASPEIKFISELYYADIYGENGNFSTWDSDSDELYGEWDDEVAQDKPIDLIPDVCLGRLACYNVDEVKTVVSKIINYEMQTADPSWFKRMVVVGGDTYDNFEGYEGEINNQRAIDEMDSSFTPIKLWASNGKLKEKGWNIIGEINKGCGFWYLSGHGNTNIWITYDNEPEKTAVGKLTSINLLFLKNKQKLPVCLVGGCHNSEFSLPSLYPIKSWNPFTWLKECWSWQLVSKPNGGSIATIGATGLSWYGVEYGGGGTDWLNVNFFKEYTNGTVTLGEIWKKSLTSYLDNFPIDWETECGGISSIDAKTVQEWTLLGDPSLTIGGGNGIIKNQII
;
A
#
# COMPACT_ATOMS: atom_id res chain seq x y z
N MET A 1 17.21 9.85 67.41
CA MET A 1 18.14 10.34 68.46
C MET A 1 19.32 9.39 68.50
N LYS A 2 20.62 9.73 68.49
CA LYS A 2 21.44 10.97 68.28
C LYS A 2 22.67 10.50 67.43
N LYS A 3 23.26 11.23 66.45
CA LYS A 3 24.23 12.37 66.55
C LYS A 3 25.39 12.09 67.53
N LYS A 4 26.71 12.29 67.26
CA LYS A 4 27.57 13.08 66.31
C LYS A 4 29.00 12.39 66.28
N LEU A 5 30.09 12.72 65.53
CA LEU A 5 30.48 13.52 64.32
C LEU A 5 32.04 13.51 64.16
N ILE A 6 32.60 13.84 62.95
CA ILE A 6 34.00 14.32 62.67
C ILE A 6 35.14 13.24 62.63
N ALA A 7 36.23 13.32 61.83
CA ALA A 7 36.71 14.26 60.78
C ALA A 7 37.79 13.58 59.85
N THR A 8 38.68 14.32 59.16
CA THR A 8 38.55 14.76 57.74
C THR A 8 39.90 15.23 57.12
N ILE A 9 40.25 14.67 55.95
CA ILE A 9 41.08 15.18 54.81
C ILE A 9 42.15 16.29 55.02
N VAL A 10 43.42 15.97 54.66
CA VAL A 10 44.53 16.88 54.24
C VAL A 10 45.48 16.10 53.28
N ILE A 11 46.43 16.72 52.54
CA ILE A 11 46.26 17.25 51.16
C ILE A 11 47.64 17.42 50.43
N ILE A 12 47.69 17.13 49.10
CA ILE A 12 48.65 17.55 48.03
C ILE A 12 50.19 17.48 48.25
N SER A 13 50.87 16.74 47.35
CA SER A 13 52.19 17.00 46.70
C SER A 13 52.55 15.79 45.81
N LEU A 14 53.17 15.86 44.62
CA LEU A 14 53.82 16.94 43.83
C LEU A 14 53.59 16.72 42.31
N PHE A 15 54.06 17.64 41.44
CA PHE A 15 53.77 17.68 39.99
C PHE A 15 55.05 17.83 39.14
N PHE A 16 54.99 17.45 37.85
CA PHE A 16 55.86 17.87 36.71
C PHE A 16 57.27 17.28 36.47
N ILE A 17 57.57 17.10 35.16
CA ILE A 17 58.87 17.33 34.44
C ILE A 17 60.02 16.30 34.65
N SER A 18 60.78 15.84 33.63
CA SER A 18 60.68 15.91 32.14
C SER A 18 61.76 15.04 31.40
N VAL A 19 61.79 15.14 30.06
CA VAL A 19 62.83 14.85 29.03
C VAL A 19 63.10 13.42 28.51
N LEU A 20 62.97 13.32 27.18
CA LEU A 20 63.51 12.34 26.22
C LEU A 20 65.06 12.22 26.24
N PRO A 21 65.65 11.20 25.57
CA PRO A 21 66.01 11.41 24.15
C PRO A 21 65.59 10.30 23.19
N VAL A 22 65.42 10.68 21.92
CA VAL A 22 65.20 9.78 20.78
C VAL A 22 66.53 9.17 20.32
N ILE A 23 66.52 7.90 19.91
CA ILE A 23 67.51 7.35 18.96
C ILE A 23 66.77 6.84 17.74
N VAL A 24 66.91 7.55 16.61
CA VAL A 24 66.57 7.01 15.29
C VAL A 24 67.75 6.17 14.84
N ASN A 25 67.49 4.94 14.39
CA ASN A 25 68.41 4.24 13.52
C ASN A 25 67.62 3.60 12.37
N ALA A 26 68.05 3.86 11.14
CA ALA A 26 67.29 3.49 9.94
C ALA A 26 67.80 2.18 9.33
N ASN A 27 66.91 1.51 8.60
CA ASN A 27 67.18 0.34 7.75
C ASN A 27 67.60 -0.95 8.49
N TYR A 28 66.66 -1.88 8.67
CA TYR A 28 66.57 -3.05 7.77
C TYR A 28 65.27 -3.87 7.93
N MET A 29 64.93 -4.60 6.86
CA MET A 29 63.93 -5.69 6.78
C MET A 29 62.42 -5.40 6.99
N LYS A 30 61.75 -5.23 5.84
CA LYS A 30 60.55 -5.95 5.37
C LYS A 30 59.49 -6.43 6.40
N ASN A 31 58.29 -5.86 6.25
CA ASN A 31 56.94 -6.42 6.41
C ASN A 31 56.79 -7.80 7.09
N GLN A 32 56.03 -7.82 8.20
CA GLN A 32 54.86 -8.70 8.41
C GLN A 32 54.17 -8.32 9.74
N PRO A 33 53.11 -7.49 9.72
CA PRO A 33 52.17 -7.40 10.83
C PRO A 33 51.17 -8.55 10.72
N SER A 34 51.03 -9.31 11.80
CA SER A 34 50.01 -10.35 12.00
C SER A 34 48.62 -9.95 11.48
N SER A 35 48.04 -10.77 10.61
CA SER A 35 46.64 -10.65 10.22
C SER A 35 45.72 -10.88 11.42
N PHE A 36 45.12 -9.80 11.94
CA PHE A 36 43.87 -9.93 12.69
C PHE A 36 42.84 -10.45 11.68
N ALA A 37 42.52 -11.73 11.78
CA ALA A 37 41.51 -12.36 10.95
C ALA A 37 40.12 -11.92 11.42
N VAL A 38 39.76 -10.67 11.08
CA VAL A 38 38.35 -10.31 10.97
C VAL A 38 37.75 -11.31 10.00
N LYS A 39 36.84 -12.14 10.51
CA LYS A 39 36.01 -13.00 9.66
C LYS A 39 35.03 -12.07 8.93
N ASN A 40 35.51 -11.43 7.87
CA ASN A 40 34.64 -11.01 6.78
C ASN A 40 34.10 -12.30 6.16
N SER A 41 33.02 -12.81 6.74
CA SER A 41 32.03 -13.57 5.98
C SER A 41 31.58 -12.63 4.88
N LEU A 42 32.19 -12.76 3.70
CA LEU A 42 31.63 -12.22 2.48
C LEU A 42 30.21 -12.80 2.42
N LYS A 43 29.19 -11.95 2.60
CA LYS A 43 27.83 -12.31 2.17
C LYS A 43 27.99 -12.82 0.73
N PRO A 44 27.41 -13.97 0.36
CA PRO A 44 27.47 -14.42 -1.02
C PRO A 44 26.91 -13.30 -1.89
N VAL A 45 27.73 -12.75 -2.77
CA VAL A 45 27.24 -11.80 -3.78
C VAL A 45 26.41 -12.65 -4.74
N TYR A 46 25.10 -12.67 -4.53
CA TYR A 46 24.18 -13.38 -5.38
C TYR A 46 24.35 -12.82 -6.81
N THR A 47 24.61 -13.72 -7.77
CA THR A 47 24.80 -13.35 -9.18
C THR A 47 23.48 -13.15 -9.91
N GLU A 48 22.37 -13.24 -9.19
CA GLU A 48 21.01 -13.00 -9.68
C GLU A 48 20.54 -11.63 -9.16
N SER A 49 19.92 -10.85 -10.05
CA SER A 49 19.26 -9.60 -9.70
C SER A 49 17.90 -9.57 -10.41
N TYR A 50 16.91 -9.01 -9.72
CA TYR A 50 15.52 -8.99 -10.14
C TYR A 50 14.91 -7.64 -9.80
N ASP A 51 14.09 -7.08 -10.69
CA ASP A 51 13.30 -5.89 -10.42
C ASP A 51 12.07 -6.23 -9.56
N MET A 52 11.50 -7.43 -9.75
CA MET A 52 10.27 -7.87 -9.08
C MET A 52 10.35 -9.31 -8.54
N ILE A 53 9.77 -9.53 -7.36
CA ILE A 53 9.38 -10.87 -6.89
C ILE A 53 7.85 -11.02 -6.89
N VAL A 54 7.40 -12.20 -7.31
CA VAL A 54 5.99 -12.62 -7.28
C VAL A 54 5.85 -13.73 -6.25
N ILE A 55 5.39 -13.37 -5.05
CA ILE A 55 5.20 -14.30 -3.93
C ILE A 55 3.80 -14.91 -4.04
N SER A 56 3.72 -16.24 -4.15
CA SER A 56 2.47 -16.94 -4.43
C SER A 56 2.52 -18.42 -4.03
N PRO A 57 1.38 -19.10 -3.76
CA PRO A 57 1.38 -20.54 -3.51
C PRO A 57 1.94 -21.34 -4.68
N SER A 58 2.67 -22.42 -4.39
CA SER A 58 3.25 -23.35 -5.37
C SER A 58 2.26 -23.83 -6.45
N SER A 59 0.97 -23.92 -6.11
CA SER A 59 -0.11 -24.34 -7.01
C SER A 59 -0.50 -23.32 -8.09
N TYR A 60 -0.07 -22.05 -7.97
CA TYR A 60 -0.35 -21.00 -8.97
C TYR A 60 0.78 -20.78 -9.98
N SER A 61 1.99 -21.30 -9.70
CA SER A 61 3.20 -21.22 -10.55
C SER A 61 2.93 -21.36 -12.06
N LEU A 62 2.31 -22.46 -12.50
CA LEU A 62 1.99 -22.74 -13.91
C LEU A 62 1.02 -21.73 -14.55
N SER A 63 0.21 -21.02 -13.76
CA SER A 63 -0.70 -19.97 -14.24
C SER A 63 -0.11 -18.56 -14.13
N LEU A 64 0.99 -18.41 -13.39
CA LEU A 64 1.78 -17.18 -13.29
C LEU A 64 2.97 -17.13 -14.25
N GLN A 65 3.44 -18.27 -14.78
CA GLN A 65 4.52 -18.29 -15.78
C GLN A 65 4.28 -17.30 -16.95
N PRO A 66 3.07 -17.18 -17.55
CA PRO A 66 2.83 -16.19 -18.61
C PRO A 66 2.97 -14.73 -18.16
N PHE A 67 2.77 -14.42 -16.88
CA PHE A 67 3.01 -13.09 -16.32
C PHE A 67 4.52 -12.85 -16.12
N ILE A 68 5.23 -13.83 -15.56
CA ILE A 68 6.70 -13.79 -15.39
C ILE A 68 7.38 -13.60 -16.75
N ASP A 69 7.00 -14.39 -17.75
CA ASP A 69 7.49 -14.28 -19.12
C ASP A 69 7.20 -12.89 -19.70
N HIS A 70 5.96 -12.38 -19.55
CA HIS A 70 5.58 -11.06 -20.06
C HIS A 70 6.36 -9.91 -19.43
N LYS A 71 6.68 -9.98 -18.14
CA LYS A 71 7.45 -8.94 -17.44
C LYS A 71 8.94 -9.01 -17.81
N ASN A 72 9.49 -10.22 -17.92
CA ASN A 72 10.85 -10.43 -18.42
C ASN A 72 11.03 -9.90 -19.86
N ASP A 73 10.08 -10.18 -20.77
CA ASP A 73 10.05 -9.64 -22.15
C ASP A 73 10.00 -8.11 -22.22
N ARG A 74 9.64 -7.44 -21.11
CA ARG A 74 9.57 -5.97 -20.98
C ARG A 74 10.75 -5.37 -20.22
N ASN A 75 11.74 -6.18 -19.82
CA ASN A 75 12.87 -5.79 -18.98
C ASN A 75 12.44 -5.39 -17.54
N ILE A 76 11.44 -6.08 -16.99
CA ILE A 76 11.13 -6.09 -15.56
C ILE A 76 11.46 -7.51 -15.07
N LEU A 77 12.71 -7.73 -14.66
CA LEU A 77 13.24 -9.04 -14.32
C LEU A 77 12.49 -9.61 -13.11
N SER A 78 11.68 -10.64 -13.37
CA SER A 78 10.66 -11.13 -12.45
C SER A 78 10.96 -12.56 -12.01
N LYS A 79 11.05 -12.78 -10.69
CA LYS A 79 11.20 -14.13 -10.09
C LYS A 79 9.86 -14.57 -9.47
N PHE A 80 9.38 -15.75 -9.85
CA PHE A 80 8.37 -16.44 -9.02
C PHE A 80 9.06 -16.97 -7.77
N VAL A 81 8.43 -16.79 -6.61
CA VAL A 81 8.87 -17.32 -5.32
C VAL A 81 7.68 -18.02 -4.67
N SER A 82 7.84 -19.29 -4.30
CA SER A 82 6.78 -19.99 -3.56
C SER A 82 6.79 -19.59 -2.08
N ILE A 83 5.61 -19.56 -1.46
CA ILE A 83 5.49 -19.31 -0.01
C ILE A 83 6.19 -20.42 0.79
N ASP A 84 6.14 -21.65 0.28
CA ASP A 84 6.82 -22.80 0.86
C ASP A 84 8.35 -22.59 0.80
N ASP A 85 8.86 -22.06 -0.32
CA ASP A 85 10.29 -21.77 -0.54
C ASP A 85 10.83 -20.75 0.49
N ILE A 86 9.99 -19.78 0.88
CA ILE A 86 10.30 -18.73 1.87
C ILE A 86 10.44 -19.35 3.26
N TYR A 87 9.44 -20.14 3.71
CA TYR A 87 9.46 -20.76 5.03
C TYR A 87 10.53 -21.86 5.17
N ASP A 88 10.81 -22.61 4.10
CA ASP A 88 11.89 -23.61 4.07
C ASP A 88 13.30 -23.00 3.98
N GLY A 89 13.42 -21.68 3.81
CA GLY A 89 14.71 -20.97 3.71
C GLY A 89 15.48 -21.28 2.42
N THR A 90 14.77 -21.50 1.30
CA THR A 90 15.35 -21.98 0.03
C THR A 90 16.33 -21.00 -0.61
N TYR A 91 16.12 -19.69 -0.42
CA TYR A 91 16.93 -18.63 -1.02
C TYR A 91 17.73 -17.83 0.01
N PHE A 92 17.17 -17.60 1.19
CA PHE A 92 17.74 -16.86 2.32
C PHE A 92 17.42 -17.61 3.62
N GLU A 93 18.14 -17.35 4.71
CA GLU A 93 17.87 -17.97 6.01
C GLU A 93 16.53 -17.49 6.57
N ALA A 94 15.59 -18.41 6.79
CA ALA A 94 14.25 -18.08 7.30
C ALA A 94 14.34 -17.60 8.76
N GLN A 95 13.92 -16.36 9.00
CA GLN A 95 14.03 -15.66 10.28
C GLN A 95 12.77 -14.80 10.52
N GLY A 96 12.31 -14.72 11.77
CA GLY A 96 11.10 -13.98 12.18
C GLY A 96 10.33 -14.69 13.30
N ARG A 97 9.48 -13.94 14.01
CA ARG A 97 8.59 -14.44 15.07
C ARG A 97 7.42 -15.26 14.53
N ASP A 98 6.85 -14.83 13.41
CA ASP A 98 5.72 -15.48 12.75
C ASP A 98 5.86 -15.50 11.21
N ASN A 99 4.91 -16.15 10.54
CA ASN A 99 4.91 -16.31 9.07
C ASN A 99 4.95 -14.97 8.31
N GLN A 100 4.25 -13.96 8.82
CA GLN A 100 4.22 -12.62 8.24
C GLN A 100 5.58 -11.93 8.37
N GLU A 101 6.22 -12.03 9.54
CA GLU A 101 7.56 -11.48 9.73
C GLU A 101 8.63 -12.23 8.92
N ILE A 102 8.50 -13.56 8.74
CA ILE A 102 9.39 -14.33 7.85
C ILE A 102 9.26 -13.85 6.39
N ILE A 103 8.04 -13.54 5.91
CA ILE A 103 7.85 -12.91 4.59
C ILE A 103 8.47 -11.50 4.56
N LYS A 104 8.35 -10.71 5.64
CA LYS A 104 8.94 -9.36 5.72
C LYS A 104 10.49 -9.40 5.68
N TYR A 105 11.12 -10.32 6.41
CA TYR A 105 12.57 -10.56 6.32
C TYR A 105 12.99 -11.09 4.95
N PHE A 106 12.20 -11.94 4.31
CA PHE A 106 12.47 -12.38 2.94
C PHE A 106 12.46 -11.22 1.94
N ILE A 107 11.50 -10.30 2.05
CA ILE A 107 11.43 -9.09 1.23
C ILE A 107 12.67 -8.20 1.48
N LYS A 108 13.02 -7.97 2.76
CA LYS A 108 14.24 -7.25 3.16
C LYS A 108 15.50 -7.86 2.52
N ASP A 109 15.68 -9.18 2.62
CA ASP A 109 16.85 -9.85 2.07
C ASP A 109 16.82 -9.89 0.52
N ALA A 110 15.64 -9.93 -0.12
CA ALA A 110 15.52 -9.74 -1.57
C ALA A 110 15.92 -8.33 -2.01
N ILE A 111 15.61 -7.28 -1.23
CA ILE A 111 16.08 -5.91 -1.48
C ILE A 111 17.60 -5.85 -1.37
N GLU A 112 18.18 -6.33 -0.27
CA GLU A 112 19.64 -6.28 -0.04
C GLU A 112 20.47 -7.13 -1.03
N ASN A 113 19.94 -8.28 -1.47
CA ASN A 113 20.73 -9.29 -2.19
C ASN A 113 20.37 -9.43 -3.68
N TRP A 114 19.14 -9.11 -4.09
CA TRP A 114 18.70 -9.15 -5.49
C TRP A 114 18.39 -7.77 -6.09
N GLY A 115 18.20 -6.74 -5.27
CA GLY A 115 17.95 -5.36 -5.70
C GLY A 115 16.51 -5.07 -6.13
N ILE A 116 15.53 -5.81 -5.59
CA ILE A 116 14.12 -5.66 -5.99
C ILE A 116 13.57 -4.25 -5.72
N THR A 117 12.66 -3.83 -6.59
CA THR A 117 11.86 -2.59 -6.44
C THR A 117 10.36 -2.88 -6.34
N TYR A 118 9.90 -4.08 -6.74
CA TYR A 118 8.49 -4.47 -6.70
C TYR A 118 8.24 -5.80 -5.97
N VAL A 119 7.16 -5.84 -5.18
CA VAL A 119 6.63 -7.08 -4.56
C VAL A 119 5.18 -7.27 -5.00
N LEU A 120 4.89 -8.39 -5.66
CA LEU A 120 3.53 -8.76 -6.05
C LEU A 120 3.07 -10.01 -5.31
N PHE A 121 2.11 -9.84 -4.40
CA PHE A 121 1.42 -10.97 -3.77
C PHE A 121 0.33 -11.50 -4.70
N VAL A 122 0.34 -12.81 -4.99
CA VAL A 122 -0.75 -13.46 -5.75
C VAL A 122 -1.36 -14.60 -4.95
N GLY A 123 -2.44 -14.29 -4.23
CA GLY A 123 -3.16 -15.22 -3.36
C GLY A 123 -4.07 -14.52 -2.36
N SER A 124 -5.13 -15.21 -1.97
CA SER A 124 -6.06 -14.77 -0.93
C SER A 124 -5.39 -14.71 0.46
N PHE A 125 -6.03 -14.02 1.41
CA PHE A 125 -5.51 -13.82 2.78
C PHE A 125 -5.31 -15.12 3.59
N THR A 126 -5.90 -16.23 3.16
CA THR A 126 -5.71 -17.56 3.76
C THR A 126 -4.55 -18.35 3.15
N GLN A 127 -3.92 -17.81 2.11
CA GLN A 127 -2.81 -18.43 1.39
C GLN A 127 -1.52 -17.64 1.60
N ILE A 128 -1.57 -16.33 1.33
CA ILE A 128 -0.53 -15.36 1.71
C ILE A 128 -1.09 -14.62 2.93
N PRO A 129 -0.49 -14.77 4.12
CA PRO A 129 -1.04 -14.19 5.33
C PRO A 129 -1.08 -12.66 5.28
N ILE A 130 -1.81 -12.08 6.22
CA ILE A 130 -1.98 -10.62 6.37
C ILE A 130 -1.50 -10.18 7.74
N ARG A 131 -1.01 -8.95 7.84
CA ARG A 131 -0.78 -8.29 9.13
C ARG A 131 -2.03 -7.47 9.50
N TYR A 132 -2.45 -7.57 10.76
CA TYR A 132 -3.38 -6.61 11.35
C TYR A 132 -2.57 -5.54 12.07
N CYS A 133 -2.93 -4.28 11.88
CA CYS A 133 -2.37 -3.13 12.62
C CYS A 133 -3.31 -2.77 13.78
N TYR A 134 -2.80 -2.58 14.99
CA TYR A 134 -3.59 -2.30 16.20
C TYR A 134 -3.67 -0.80 16.55
N ASN A 135 -3.79 0.05 15.53
CA ASN A 135 -3.98 1.49 15.70
C ASN A 135 -5.49 1.78 15.85
N ASN A 136 -5.94 2.00 17.09
CA ASN A 136 -7.35 2.14 17.44
C ASN A 136 -7.85 3.55 17.10
N ASP A 137 -8.85 3.67 16.24
CA ASP A 137 -9.44 4.97 15.89
C ASP A 137 -10.36 5.55 16.96
N ASN A 138 -10.62 4.80 18.04
CA ASN A 138 -11.42 5.23 19.18
C ASN A 138 -12.83 5.75 18.79
N TYR A 139 -13.36 5.30 17.64
CA TYR A 139 -14.60 5.86 17.10
C TYR A 139 -15.80 5.59 18.01
N SER A 140 -16.27 6.63 18.71
CA SER A 140 -17.27 6.56 19.80
C SER A 140 -18.57 5.76 19.55
N ALA A 141 -18.96 5.50 18.30
CA ALA A 141 -20.10 4.65 17.97
C ALA A 141 -19.75 3.16 17.78
N SER A 142 -18.53 2.85 17.33
CA SER A 142 -18.03 1.51 17.04
C SER A 142 -16.52 1.59 16.69
N PRO A 143 -15.61 1.56 17.68
CA PRO A 143 -14.16 1.68 17.43
C PRO A 143 -13.63 0.52 16.60
N GLU A 144 -12.80 0.82 15.59
CA GLU A 144 -12.04 -0.22 14.88
C GLU A 144 -10.66 -0.36 15.52
N ILE A 145 -10.58 -1.29 16.48
CA ILE A 145 -9.38 -1.66 17.23
C ILE A 145 -8.24 -2.13 16.31
N LYS A 146 -8.56 -2.75 15.15
CA LYS A 146 -7.56 -3.20 14.17
C LYS A 146 -8.11 -3.43 12.77
N PHE A 147 -7.26 -3.21 11.78
CA PHE A 147 -7.55 -3.33 10.35
C PHE A 147 -6.37 -4.01 9.61
N ILE A 148 -6.55 -4.38 8.35
CA ILE A 148 -5.47 -5.02 7.55
C ILE A 148 -4.44 -3.97 7.14
N SER A 149 -3.15 -4.22 7.35
CA SER A 149 -2.09 -3.41 6.73
C SER A 149 -1.17 -4.25 5.86
N GLU A 150 -1.19 -3.98 4.56
CA GLU A 150 -0.20 -4.50 3.61
C GLU A 150 1.08 -3.65 3.59
N LEU A 151 1.01 -2.40 4.10
CA LEU A 151 2.18 -1.52 4.28
C LEU A 151 3.23 -2.16 5.19
N TYR A 152 2.82 -2.99 6.17
CA TYR A 152 3.72 -3.80 6.99
C TYR A 152 4.77 -4.58 6.19
N TYR A 153 4.45 -5.04 4.97
CA TYR A 153 5.37 -5.79 4.12
C TYR A 153 6.23 -4.90 3.19
N ALA A 154 5.96 -3.59 3.17
CA ALA A 154 6.58 -2.64 2.25
C ALA A 154 7.48 -1.62 2.96
N ASP A 155 7.08 -1.14 4.14
CA ASP A 155 7.95 -0.50 5.14
C ASP A 155 8.87 -1.58 5.71
N ILE A 156 10.18 -1.51 5.45
CA ILE A 156 11.17 -2.53 5.81
C ILE A 156 12.20 -1.97 6.78
N TYR A 157 12.63 -0.72 6.60
CA TYR A 157 13.58 -0.03 7.47
C TYR A 157 12.95 1.25 8.04
N GLY A 158 13.01 1.43 9.36
CA GLY A 158 12.71 2.72 9.97
C GLY A 158 13.88 3.70 9.82
N GLU A 159 13.62 5.00 9.92
CA GLU A 159 14.52 6.19 9.75
C GLU A 159 16.03 5.97 9.94
N ASN A 160 16.43 5.20 10.95
CA ASN A 160 17.83 4.91 11.29
C ASN A 160 18.47 3.75 10.49
N GLY A 161 17.77 3.18 9.51
CA GLY A 161 18.19 2.01 8.73
C GLY A 161 18.07 0.66 9.46
N ASN A 162 17.39 0.64 10.61
CA ASN A 162 17.10 -0.59 11.36
C ASN A 162 15.84 -1.27 10.82
N PHE A 163 15.75 -2.60 10.90
CA PHE A 163 14.54 -3.33 10.49
C PHE A 163 13.32 -2.86 11.28
N SER A 164 12.27 -2.50 10.55
CA SER A 164 11.01 -1.99 11.09
C SER A 164 10.14 -3.16 11.54
N THR A 165 10.13 -3.47 12.84
CA THR A 165 9.40 -4.63 13.37
C THR A 165 7.89 -4.45 13.33
N TRP A 166 7.39 -3.22 13.48
CA TRP A 166 6.02 -2.90 13.90
C TRP A 166 5.58 -3.77 15.08
N ASP A 167 6.47 -3.99 16.04
CA ASP A 167 6.22 -4.64 17.34
C ASP A 167 7.53 -4.44 18.12
N SER A 168 7.55 -3.36 18.90
CA SER A 168 8.74 -2.72 19.47
C SER A 168 9.02 -3.09 20.92
N ASP A 169 7.99 -3.40 21.71
CA ASP A 169 8.11 -3.92 23.08
C ASP A 169 7.96 -5.45 23.17
N SER A 170 7.63 -6.11 22.05
CA SER A 170 7.63 -7.58 21.84
C SER A 170 6.45 -8.32 22.47
N ASP A 171 5.22 -7.81 22.28
CA ASP A 171 3.98 -8.38 22.83
C ASP A 171 3.06 -9.08 21.79
N GLU A 172 3.38 -8.98 20.49
CA GLU A 172 2.62 -9.47 19.33
C GLU A 172 1.41 -8.61 18.86
N LEU A 173 1.20 -7.40 19.40
CA LEU A 173 0.21 -6.40 18.93
C LEU A 173 0.84 -5.39 17.97
N TYR A 174 0.90 -5.78 16.70
CA TYR A 174 1.68 -5.05 15.71
C TYR A 174 1.10 -3.67 15.33
N GLY A 175 1.93 -2.64 15.38
CA GLY A 175 1.54 -1.25 15.16
C GLY A 175 0.50 -0.77 16.17
N GLU A 176 0.68 -1.13 17.45
CA GLU A 176 -0.25 -0.76 18.52
C GLU A 176 -0.26 0.75 18.81
N TRP A 177 -1.47 1.30 18.82
CA TRP A 177 -1.79 2.62 19.32
C TRP A 177 -3.15 2.57 20.01
N ASP A 178 -3.13 2.27 21.30
CA ASP A 178 -4.28 2.34 22.22
C ASP A 178 -3.92 3.29 23.39
N ASP A 179 -4.88 3.73 24.22
CA ASP A 179 -4.65 4.68 25.32
C ASP A 179 -4.00 6.06 24.92
N GLU A 180 -3.23 6.68 25.84
CA GLU A 180 -2.80 8.09 25.79
C GLU A 180 -1.63 8.38 24.82
N VAL A 181 -0.85 7.37 24.43
CA VAL A 181 0.30 7.46 23.52
C VAL A 181 0.50 6.13 22.80
N ALA A 182 1.11 6.12 21.61
CA ALA A 182 1.45 4.86 20.95
C ALA A 182 2.46 4.05 21.77
N GLN A 183 2.24 2.73 21.82
CA GLN A 183 3.14 1.73 22.37
C GLN A 183 4.24 1.44 21.35
N ASP A 184 3.85 1.30 20.08
CA ASP A 184 4.71 0.89 18.99
C ASP A 184 5.28 2.11 18.23
N LYS A 185 6.47 2.59 18.63
CA LYS A 185 7.04 3.83 18.07
C LYS A 185 8.57 3.96 18.17
N PRO A 186 9.18 4.78 17.28
CA PRO A 186 8.60 5.37 16.08
C PRO A 186 8.61 4.36 14.91
N ILE A 187 7.49 4.30 14.19
CA ILE A 187 7.43 3.72 12.85
C ILE A 187 7.41 4.90 11.87
N ASP A 188 8.14 4.87 10.76
CA ASP A 188 8.10 5.98 9.78
C ASP A 188 7.03 5.81 8.70
N LEU A 189 6.52 4.59 8.50
CA LEU A 189 5.44 4.24 7.56
C LEU A 189 5.81 4.48 6.08
N ILE A 190 7.10 4.66 5.76
CA ILE A 190 7.57 4.89 4.41
C ILE A 190 7.76 3.54 3.70
N PRO A 191 7.10 3.27 2.56
CA PRO A 191 7.34 2.04 1.82
C PRO A 191 8.75 2.05 1.20
N ASP A 192 9.59 1.08 1.53
CA ASP A 192 10.88 0.82 0.86
C ASP A 192 10.69 0.23 -0.54
N VAL A 193 9.71 -0.67 -0.69
CA VAL A 193 9.45 -1.41 -1.93
C VAL A 193 8.01 -1.19 -2.41
N CYS A 194 7.80 -1.16 -3.73
CA CYS A 194 6.50 -0.92 -4.33
C CYS A 194 5.66 -2.21 -4.31
N LEU A 195 4.62 -2.24 -3.46
CA LEU A 195 3.85 -3.45 -3.17
C LEU A 195 2.44 -3.40 -3.77
N GLY A 196 1.94 -4.56 -4.23
CA GLY A 196 0.55 -4.73 -4.63
C GLY A 196 0.08 -6.18 -4.49
N ARG A 197 -1.24 -6.37 -4.32
CA ARG A 197 -1.85 -7.70 -4.16
C ARG A 197 -2.90 -8.02 -5.23
N LEU A 198 -2.77 -9.20 -5.82
CA LEU A 198 -3.81 -9.88 -6.59
C LEU A 198 -4.42 -10.98 -5.70
N ALA A 199 -5.51 -10.66 -5.00
CA ALA A 199 -6.09 -11.46 -3.91
C ALA A 199 -6.85 -12.75 -4.35
N CYS A 200 -6.35 -13.42 -5.39
CA CYS A 200 -6.99 -14.57 -6.05
C CYS A 200 -7.23 -15.74 -5.08
N TYR A 201 -8.47 -16.21 -4.98
CA TYR A 201 -8.84 -17.42 -4.24
C TYR A 201 -8.63 -18.69 -5.05
N ASN A 202 -8.55 -18.59 -6.38
CA ASN A 202 -8.31 -19.74 -7.26
C ASN A 202 -7.54 -19.41 -8.55
N VAL A 203 -7.14 -20.50 -9.22
CA VAL A 203 -6.36 -20.51 -10.47
C VAL A 203 -7.07 -19.78 -11.63
N ASP A 204 -8.40 -19.73 -11.68
CA ASP A 204 -9.12 -19.09 -12.79
C ASP A 204 -9.26 -17.57 -12.60
N GLU A 205 -9.29 -17.10 -11.35
CA GLU A 205 -9.03 -15.68 -11.02
C GLU A 205 -7.60 -15.27 -11.40
N VAL A 206 -6.57 -16.08 -11.06
CA VAL A 206 -5.17 -15.84 -11.47
C VAL A 206 -5.07 -15.69 -12.99
N LYS A 207 -5.59 -16.65 -13.76
CA LYS A 207 -5.60 -16.56 -15.24
C LYS A 207 -6.34 -15.32 -15.74
N THR A 208 -7.43 -14.92 -15.08
CA THR A 208 -8.22 -13.75 -15.46
C THR A 208 -7.44 -12.46 -15.28
N VAL A 209 -6.80 -12.24 -14.13
CA VAL A 209 -6.03 -11.02 -13.86
C VAL A 209 -4.71 -10.98 -14.63
N VAL A 210 -4.00 -12.11 -14.76
CA VAL A 210 -2.82 -12.24 -15.63
C VAL A 210 -3.18 -11.90 -17.08
N SER A 211 -4.30 -12.44 -17.59
CA SER A 211 -4.78 -12.10 -18.94
C SER A 211 -5.13 -10.62 -19.07
N LYS A 212 -5.75 -9.99 -18.04
CA LYS A 212 -6.07 -8.56 -18.05
C LYS A 212 -4.80 -7.70 -18.11
N ILE A 213 -3.78 -8.00 -17.29
CA ILE A 213 -2.51 -7.27 -17.24
C ILE A 213 -1.76 -7.37 -18.57
N ILE A 214 -1.51 -8.58 -19.07
CA ILE A 214 -0.82 -8.80 -20.36
C ILE A 214 -1.52 -8.05 -21.50
N ASN A 215 -2.86 -8.08 -21.55
CA ASN A 215 -3.62 -7.36 -22.58
C ASN A 215 -3.57 -5.83 -22.42
N TYR A 216 -3.48 -5.33 -21.19
CA TYR A 216 -3.37 -3.90 -20.89
C TYR A 216 -1.98 -3.36 -21.26
N GLU A 217 -0.93 -4.12 -20.97
CA GLU A 217 0.45 -3.71 -21.21
C GLU A 217 0.91 -3.92 -22.67
N MET A 218 0.35 -4.88 -23.40
CA MET A 218 0.72 -5.19 -24.79
C MET A 218 0.75 -3.98 -25.74
N GLN A 219 -0.12 -2.98 -25.55
CA GLN A 219 -0.22 -1.79 -26.41
C GLN A 219 -0.57 -0.55 -25.57
N THR A 220 -0.15 0.63 -26.03
CA THR A 220 -0.61 1.89 -25.44
C THR A 220 -2.11 2.07 -25.66
N ALA A 221 -2.81 2.47 -24.60
CA ALA A 221 -4.26 2.59 -24.57
C ALA A 221 -4.79 3.68 -25.51
N ASP A 222 -5.78 3.33 -26.33
CA ASP A 222 -6.52 4.26 -27.19
C ASP A 222 -7.06 5.46 -26.37
N PRO A 223 -6.61 6.70 -26.67
CA PRO A 223 -7.02 7.90 -25.94
C PRO A 223 -8.54 8.12 -25.90
N SER A 224 -9.29 7.62 -26.89
CA SER A 224 -10.76 7.79 -26.97
C SER A 224 -11.51 7.21 -25.76
N TRP A 225 -10.89 6.25 -25.06
CA TRP A 225 -11.38 5.78 -23.76
C TRP A 225 -10.42 6.08 -22.62
N PHE A 226 -9.11 6.03 -22.82
CA PHE A 226 -8.17 6.23 -21.72
C PHE A 226 -8.22 7.66 -21.17
N LYS A 227 -8.38 8.68 -22.03
CA LYS A 227 -8.48 10.09 -21.60
C LYS A 227 -9.85 10.47 -21.01
N ARG A 228 -10.72 9.50 -20.72
CA ARG A 228 -11.94 9.71 -19.91
C ARG A 228 -11.61 9.46 -18.43
N MET A 229 -11.90 10.44 -17.58
CA MET A 229 -11.84 10.32 -16.11
C MET A 229 -13.27 10.32 -15.57
N VAL A 230 -13.76 9.19 -15.06
CA VAL A 230 -15.10 9.13 -14.43
C VAL A 230 -14.95 9.46 -12.95
N VAL A 231 -15.66 10.48 -12.48
CA VAL A 231 -15.64 10.85 -11.06
C VAL A 231 -17.05 10.75 -10.48
N VAL A 232 -17.16 10.17 -9.29
CA VAL A 232 -18.41 9.94 -8.56
C VAL A 232 -18.28 10.50 -7.15
N GLY A 233 -19.28 11.28 -6.73
CA GLY A 233 -19.29 11.95 -5.44
C GLY A 233 -20.65 12.57 -5.15
N GLY A 234 -20.86 12.94 -3.89
CA GLY A 234 -22.09 13.53 -3.38
C GLY A 234 -21.82 14.25 -2.07
N ASP A 235 -22.86 14.28 -1.23
CA ASP A 235 -22.80 14.65 0.19
C ASP A 235 -22.63 13.35 1.00
N THR A 236 -21.57 13.26 1.80
CA THR A 236 -21.17 12.02 2.49
C THR A 236 -21.20 12.18 4.01
N TYR A 237 -20.91 13.38 4.53
CA TYR A 237 -20.71 13.59 5.97
C TYR A 237 -21.58 14.72 6.51
N ASP A 238 -22.47 14.39 7.45
CA ASP A 238 -23.47 15.32 8.02
C ASP A 238 -22.88 16.56 8.70
N ASN A 239 -21.59 16.53 9.08
CA ASN A 239 -20.87 17.64 9.68
C ASN A 239 -20.29 18.64 8.65
N PHE A 240 -20.41 18.38 7.34
CA PHE A 240 -19.89 19.22 6.27
C PHE A 240 -21.00 19.92 5.49
N GLU A 241 -20.95 21.26 5.37
CA GLU A 241 -21.91 22.02 4.56
C GLU A 241 -21.56 21.95 3.07
N GLY A 242 -22.11 20.96 2.35
CA GLY A 242 -22.06 20.91 0.89
C GLY A 242 -22.06 19.50 0.31
N TYR A 243 -21.10 19.26 -0.59
CA TYR A 243 -20.89 17.99 -1.29
C TYR A 243 -19.38 17.70 -1.29
N GLU A 244 -18.83 17.25 -0.17
CA GLU A 244 -17.36 17.11 0.01
C GLU A 244 -16.74 16.11 -1.00
N GLY A 245 -17.45 15.04 -1.35
CA GLY A 245 -17.04 14.09 -2.37
C GLY A 245 -17.00 14.72 -3.76
N GLU A 246 -17.86 15.69 -4.05
CA GLU A 246 -17.80 16.47 -5.29
C GLU A 246 -16.65 17.49 -5.28
N ILE A 247 -16.33 18.08 -4.11
CA ILE A 247 -15.16 18.95 -3.93
C ILE A 247 -13.86 18.15 -4.13
N ASN A 248 -13.78 16.95 -3.57
CA ASN A 248 -12.63 16.06 -3.71
C ASN A 248 -12.50 15.50 -5.13
N ASN A 249 -13.62 15.13 -5.76
CA ASN A 249 -13.68 14.88 -7.20
C ASN A 249 -13.18 16.08 -8.03
N GLN A 250 -13.47 17.32 -7.62
CA GLN A 250 -13.04 18.52 -8.32
C GLN A 250 -11.53 18.77 -8.15
N ARG A 251 -10.99 18.66 -6.92
CA ARG A 251 -9.54 18.69 -6.64
C ARG A 251 -8.79 17.69 -7.54
N ALA A 252 -9.26 16.45 -7.59
CA ALA A 252 -8.71 15.40 -8.44
C ALA A 252 -8.79 15.71 -9.96
N ILE A 253 -9.78 16.51 -10.41
CA ILE A 253 -9.87 16.96 -11.80
C ILE A 253 -8.90 18.11 -12.08
N ASP A 254 -8.69 19.02 -11.13
CA ASP A 254 -7.81 20.18 -11.30
C ASP A 254 -6.31 19.79 -11.26
N GLU A 255 -5.97 18.69 -10.58
CA GLU A 255 -4.65 18.05 -10.67
C GLU A 255 -4.42 17.30 -11.99
N MET A 256 -5.46 17.08 -12.82
CA MET A 256 -5.35 16.33 -14.07
C MET A 256 -5.16 17.26 -15.28
N ASP A 257 -4.21 16.90 -16.15
CA ASP A 257 -3.92 17.71 -17.34
C ASP A 257 -5.12 17.77 -18.32
N SER A 258 -5.21 18.88 -19.07
CA SER A 258 -6.34 19.20 -19.94
C SER A 258 -6.54 18.28 -21.16
N SER A 259 -5.70 17.25 -21.34
CA SER A 259 -6.01 16.16 -22.29
C SER A 259 -7.04 15.17 -21.74
N PHE A 260 -7.30 15.15 -20.42
CA PHE A 260 -8.36 14.34 -19.83
C PHE A 260 -9.71 15.04 -19.86
N THR A 261 -10.75 14.28 -20.20
CA THR A 261 -12.15 14.71 -20.19
C THR A 261 -12.84 14.18 -18.92
N PRO A 262 -13.26 15.04 -17.98
CA PRO A 262 -13.96 14.61 -16.77
C PRO A 262 -15.44 14.30 -17.02
N ILE A 263 -15.89 13.15 -16.51
CA ILE A 263 -17.30 12.72 -16.51
C ILE A 263 -17.80 12.71 -15.08
N LYS A 264 -18.35 13.87 -14.67
CA LYS A 264 -18.88 14.14 -13.33
C LYS A 264 -20.24 13.48 -13.11
N LEU A 265 -20.27 12.34 -12.41
CA LEU A 265 -21.46 11.65 -11.94
C LEU A 265 -21.76 12.08 -10.50
N TRP A 266 -22.28 13.29 -10.38
CA TRP A 266 -22.46 14.00 -9.12
C TRP A 266 -23.93 14.03 -8.70
N ALA A 267 -24.17 14.17 -7.39
CA ALA A 267 -25.50 14.34 -6.82
C ALA A 267 -26.07 15.72 -7.19
N SER A 268 -25.29 16.79 -6.97
CA SER A 268 -25.69 18.18 -7.22
C SER A 268 -26.12 18.45 -8.67
N ASN A 269 -25.47 17.78 -9.63
CA ASN A 269 -25.77 17.93 -11.07
C ASN A 269 -26.82 16.93 -11.58
N GLY A 270 -27.39 16.12 -10.68
CA GLY A 270 -28.46 15.17 -10.96
C GLY A 270 -28.08 14.03 -11.91
N LYS A 271 -26.80 13.77 -12.19
CA LYS A 271 -26.36 12.63 -13.01
C LYS A 271 -26.11 11.37 -12.20
N LEU A 272 -25.76 11.50 -10.92
CA LEU A 272 -25.78 10.38 -9.99
C LEU A 272 -27.24 9.97 -9.74
N LYS A 273 -27.53 8.66 -9.79
CA LYS A 273 -28.88 8.12 -9.59
C LYS A 273 -28.87 7.07 -8.49
N GLU A 274 -30.01 6.96 -7.82
CA GLU A 274 -30.25 6.13 -6.63
C GLU A 274 -29.58 4.74 -6.70
N LYS A 275 -29.69 4.05 -7.84
CA LYS A 275 -29.30 2.64 -8.03
C LYS A 275 -27.97 2.43 -8.77
N GLY A 276 -27.11 3.45 -8.89
CA GLY A 276 -25.76 3.36 -9.46
C GLY A 276 -25.64 3.00 -10.96
N TRP A 277 -26.73 2.67 -11.66
CA TRP A 277 -26.71 2.22 -13.07
C TRP A 277 -26.11 3.23 -14.06
N ASN A 278 -26.16 4.53 -13.74
CA ASN A 278 -25.48 5.58 -14.50
C ASN A 278 -23.95 5.41 -14.47
N ILE A 279 -23.38 4.94 -13.35
CA ILE A 279 -21.94 4.67 -13.18
C ILE A 279 -21.55 3.50 -14.09
N ILE A 280 -22.25 2.37 -13.97
CA ILE A 280 -22.07 1.20 -14.85
C ILE A 280 -22.18 1.60 -16.34
N GLY A 281 -23.09 2.51 -16.68
CA GLY A 281 -23.25 3.04 -18.04
C GLY A 281 -22.06 3.85 -18.58
N GLU A 282 -21.34 4.59 -17.73
CA GLU A 282 -20.14 5.33 -18.13
C GLU A 282 -18.88 4.47 -18.12
N ILE A 283 -18.70 3.60 -17.11
CA ILE A 283 -17.56 2.67 -17.05
C ILE A 283 -17.60 1.70 -18.24
N ASN A 284 -18.79 1.24 -18.67
CA ASN A 284 -18.95 0.38 -19.84
C ASN A 284 -18.53 1.01 -21.19
N LYS A 285 -18.33 2.33 -21.27
CA LYS A 285 -17.74 3.01 -22.45
C LYS A 285 -16.20 2.95 -22.43
N GLY A 286 -15.63 2.71 -21.25
CA GLY A 286 -14.22 2.81 -20.90
C GLY A 286 -13.85 4.16 -20.28
N CYS A 287 -12.87 4.12 -19.38
CA CYS A 287 -12.18 5.26 -18.78
C CYS A 287 -10.78 4.83 -18.38
N GLY A 288 -9.81 5.73 -18.35
CA GLY A 288 -8.46 5.44 -17.82
C GLY A 288 -8.42 5.53 -16.30
N PHE A 289 -9.22 6.43 -15.74
CA PHE A 289 -9.37 6.62 -14.30
C PHE A 289 -10.83 6.62 -13.89
N TRP A 290 -11.09 6.05 -12.72
CA TRP A 290 -12.36 6.07 -12.03
C TRP A 290 -12.12 6.44 -10.57
N TYR A 291 -12.65 7.59 -10.13
CA TYR A 291 -12.58 8.02 -8.73
C TYR A 291 -13.99 8.00 -8.13
N LEU A 292 -14.13 7.43 -6.94
CA LEU A 292 -15.32 7.51 -6.11
C LEU A 292 -14.95 8.12 -4.76
N SER A 293 -15.74 9.06 -4.27
CA SER A 293 -15.56 9.71 -2.96
C SER A 293 -16.90 9.71 -2.24
N GLY A 294 -17.04 8.83 -1.25
CA GLY A 294 -18.29 8.54 -0.54
C GLY A 294 -18.11 7.55 0.61
N HIS A 295 -19.19 6.90 1.03
CA HIS A 295 -19.21 5.83 2.03
C HIS A 295 -19.01 4.44 1.40
N GLY A 296 -18.46 3.53 2.19
CA GLY A 296 -18.15 2.16 1.76
C GLY A 296 -18.49 1.07 2.78
N ASN A 297 -18.56 -0.16 2.29
CA ASN A 297 -18.12 -1.36 3.01
C ASN A 297 -17.70 -2.43 2.00
N THR A 298 -17.35 -3.63 2.47
CA THR A 298 -16.97 -4.79 1.63
C THR A 298 -17.94 -5.14 0.48
N ASN A 299 -19.19 -4.68 0.50
CA ASN A 299 -20.24 -5.07 -0.46
C ASN A 299 -20.89 -3.92 -1.25
N ILE A 300 -20.66 -2.65 -0.88
CA ILE A 300 -21.29 -1.48 -1.52
C ILE A 300 -20.41 -0.24 -1.42
N TRP A 301 -20.47 0.61 -2.46
CA TRP A 301 -20.12 2.04 -2.37
C TRP A 301 -21.38 2.90 -2.55
N ILE A 302 -21.48 4.01 -1.81
CA ILE A 302 -22.69 4.86 -1.70
C ILE A 302 -22.33 6.31 -1.31
N THR A 303 -23.20 7.28 -1.60
CA THR A 303 -23.14 8.67 -1.09
C THR A 303 -24.57 9.23 -1.07
N TYR A 304 -24.79 10.48 -0.70
CA TYR A 304 -26.12 11.08 -0.57
C TYR A 304 -26.27 12.36 -1.41
N ASP A 305 -27.50 12.84 -1.54
CA ASP A 305 -27.77 14.23 -1.91
C ASP A 305 -27.96 15.11 -0.66
N ASN A 306 -27.79 16.42 -0.83
CA ASN A 306 -27.97 17.43 0.21
C ASN A 306 -29.42 17.94 0.22
N GLU A 307 -30.38 17.01 0.30
CA GLU A 307 -31.79 17.30 0.57
C GLU A 307 -32.08 17.13 2.07
N PRO A 308 -33.09 17.82 2.65
CA PRO A 308 -33.36 17.77 4.09
C PRO A 308 -33.67 16.37 4.65
N GLU A 309 -34.10 15.44 3.81
CA GLU A 309 -34.14 14.00 4.07
C GLU A 309 -33.15 13.32 3.10
N LYS A 310 -31.85 13.36 3.45
CA LYS A 310 -30.72 12.91 2.59
C LYS A 310 -31.02 11.57 1.91
N THR A 311 -31.18 11.60 0.60
CA THR A 311 -31.49 10.42 -0.19
C THR A 311 -30.22 9.74 -0.64
N ALA A 312 -30.05 8.48 -0.23
CA ALA A 312 -28.89 7.69 -0.61
C ALA A 312 -28.86 7.43 -2.13
N VAL A 313 -27.80 7.88 -2.79
CA VAL A 313 -27.57 7.79 -4.24
C VAL A 313 -26.30 7.02 -4.59
N GLY A 314 -26.16 6.66 -5.86
CA GLY A 314 -24.97 6.00 -6.37
C GLY A 314 -24.81 4.53 -5.96
N LYS A 315 -25.75 3.93 -5.22
CA LYS A 315 -25.71 2.57 -4.65
C LYS A 315 -25.11 1.56 -5.63
N LEU A 316 -23.83 1.23 -5.40
CA LEU A 316 -23.01 0.46 -6.31
C LEU A 316 -22.56 -0.83 -5.62
N THR A 317 -23.44 -1.83 -5.67
CA THR A 317 -23.28 -3.13 -4.99
C THR A 317 -22.57 -4.16 -5.86
N SER A 318 -22.14 -5.28 -5.26
CA SER A 318 -21.71 -6.50 -5.96
C SER A 318 -22.63 -6.91 -7.12
N ILE A 319 -23.95 -6.70 -7.01
CA ILE A 319 -24.94 -6.99 -8.07
C ILE A 319 -24.74 -6.07 -9.27
N ASN A 320 -24.45 -4.78 -9.06
CA ASN A 320 -24.18 -3.84 -10.13
C ASN A 320 -22.88 -4.19 -10.87
N LEU A 321 -21.85 -4.64 -10.15
CA LEU A 321 -20.52 -4.96 -10.71
C LEU A 321 -20.58 -6.11 -11.74
N LEU A 322 -21.54 -7.04 -11.60
CA LEU A 322 -21.82 -8.08 -12.61
C LEU A 322 -22.08 -7.52 -14.02
N PHE A 323 -22.61 -6.30 -14.12
CA PHE A 323 -22.96 -5.64 -15.38
C PHE A 323 -21.82 -4.81 -15.99
N LEU A 324 -20.61 -4.84 -15.39
CA LEU A 324 -19.39 -4.33 -16.00
C LEU A 324 -18.94 -5.24 -17.17
N LYS A 325 -18.88 -4.64 -18.34
CA LYS A 325 -18.67 -5.22 -19.69
C LYS A 325 -17.75 -4.34 -20.54
N ASN A 326 -16.91 -3.54 -19.90
CA ASN A 326 -15.93 -2.64 -20.52
C ASN A 326 -14.77 -3.37 -21.23
N LYS A 327 -14.70 -4.71 -21.14
CA LYS A 327 -13.65 -5.54 -21.78
C LYS A 327 -12.27 -5.05 -21.33
N GLN A 328 -11.33 -4.85 -22.26
CA GLN A 328 -9.96 -4.41 -21.97
C GLN A 328 -9.85 -2.89 -21.71
N LYS A 329 -10.96 -2.13 -21.70
CA LYS A 329 -10.98 -0.69 -21.35
C LYS A 329 -11.03 -0.52 -19.83
N LEU A 330 -9.96 -0.92 -19.16
CA LEU A 330 -9.88 -1.10 -17.72
C LEU A 330 -9.33 0.17 -17.03
N PRO A 331 -10.11 0.89 -16.22
CA PRO A 331 -9.59 2.01 -15.43
C PRO A 331 -8.72 1.55 -14.27
N VAL A 332 -7.82 2.42 -13.81
CA VAL A 332 -7.37 2.40 -12.41
C VAL A 332 -8.48 3.03 -11.57
N CYS A 333 -8.88 2.33 -10.50
CA CYS A 333 -9.98 2.74 -9.63
C CYS A 333 -9.43 3.26 -8.29
N LEU A 334 -9.86 4.45 -7.87
CA LEU A 334 -9.59 5.03 -6.56
C LEU A 334 -10.93 5.09 -5.82
N VAL A 335 -11.01 4.53 -4.62
CA VAL A 335 -12.23 4.53 -3.81
C VAL A 335 -11.97 5.11 -2.41
N GLY A 336 -12.56 6.28 -2.15
CA GLY A 336 -12.84 6.77 -0.81
C GLY A 336 -14.14 6.17 -0.31
N GLY A 337 -14.06 5.49 0.84
CA GLY A 337 -15.14 4.73 1.46
C GLY A 337 -14.59 3.53 2.26
N CYS A 338 -15.05 3.38 3.50
CA CYS A 338 -14.56 2.40 4.45
C CYS A 338 -14.67 0.95 3.95
N HIS A 339 -13.74 0.08 4.34
CA HIS A 339 -13.69 -1.37 4.05
C HIS A 339 -13.89 -1.79 2.58
N ASN A 340 -13.91 -0.88 1.60
CA ASN A 340 -14.13 -1.26 0.21
C ASN A 340 -13.04 -2.21 -0.30
N SER A 341 -11.80 -2.08 0.24
CA SER A 341 -10.67 -2.96 -0.04
C SER A 341 -10.39 -4.02 1.04
N GLU A 342 -11.23 -4.21 2.08
CA GLU A 342 -11.00 -5.22 3.13
C GLU A 342 -11.09 -6.66 2.58
N PHE A 343 -9.97 -7.18 2.06
CA PHE A 343 -9.94 -8.44 1.30
C PHE A 343 -9.89 -9.70 2.19
N SER A 344 -9.89 -9.55 3.52
CA SER A 344 -10.24 -10.63 4.45
C SER A 344 -11.75 -10.85 4.47
N LEU A 345 -12.19 -12.10 4.40
CA LEU A 345 -13.62 -12.42 4.54
C LEU A 345 -14.05 -12.33 6.00
N PRO A 346 -15.20 -11.72 6.32
CA PRO A 346 -15.87 -11.92 7.60
C PRO A 346 -16.10 -13.43 7.84
N SER A 347 -15.41 -13.96 8.85
CA SER A 347 -15.29 -15.41 9.09
C SER A 347 -16.56 -16.02 9.69
N LEU A 348 -17.66 -16.08 8.91
CA LEU A 348 -18.92 -16.68 9.38
C LEU A 348 -19.94 -17.10 8.29
N TYR A 349 -19.55 -17.74 7.17
CA TYR A 349 -20.51 -18.53 6.36
C TYR A 349 -19.89 -19.72 5.57
N PRO A 350 -20.00 -20.97 6.05
CA PRO A 350 -19.51 -22.17 5.36
C PRO A 350 -20.47 -22.63 4.23
N ILE A 351 -20.56 -21.84 3.16
CA ILE A 351 -21.33 -22.21 1.96
C ILE A 351 -20.55 -23.26 1.16
N LYS A 352 -21.17 -24.44 0.96
CA LYS A 352 -20.62 -25.59 0.24
C LYS A 352 -20.17 -25.25 -1.20
N SER A 353 -19.26 -26.06 -1.72
CA SER A 353 -18.40 -25.88 -2.89
C SER A 353 -19.06 -25.79 -4.29
N TRP A 354 -20.27 -25.22 -4.40
CA TRP A 354 -21.01 -25.07 -5.66
C TRP A 354 -21.68 -23.69 -5.79
N ASN A 355 -20.88 -22.62 -5.73
CA ASN A 355 -21.28 -21.29 -6.20
C ASN A 355 -20.41 -20.92 -7.43
N PRO A 356 -20.98 -20.75 -8.64
CA PRO A 356 -20.23 -20.34 -9.83
C PRO A 356 -19.82 -18.85 -9.84
N PHE A 357 -20.14 -18.11 -8.78
CA PHE A 357 -19.76 -16.71 -8.58
C PHE A 357 -18.91 -16.57 -7.31
N THR A 358 -17.68 -17.13 -7.32
CA THR A 358 -16.72 -17.04 -6.20
C THR A 358 -16.47 -15.58 -5.83
N TRP A 359 -16.24 -14.74 -6.84
CA TRP A 359 -15.95 -13.32 -6.69
C TRP A 359 -17.03 -12.53 -5.96
N LEU A 360 -18.31 -12.93 -5.98
CA LEU A 360 -19.37 -12.21 -5.25
C LEU A 360 -19.25 -12.26 -3.71
N LYS A 361 -18.27 -12.98 -3.17
CA LYS A 361 -17.91 -12.92 -1.74
C LYS A 361 -16.74 -11.97 -1.44
N GLU A 362 -15.98 -11.58 -2.45
CA GLU A 362 -14.78 -10.76 -2.33
C GLU A 362 -15.13 -9.32 -1.95
N CYS A 363 -14.17 -8.57 -1.39
CA CYS A 363 -14.36 -7.14 -1.15
C CYS A 363 -14.65 -6.39 -2.46
N TRP A 364 -15.39 -5.31 -2.33
CA TRP A 364 -15.86 -4.47 -3.42
C TRP A 364 -14.74 -4.07 -4.39
N SER A 365 -13.56 -3.71 -3.88
CA SER A 365 -12.39 -3.33 -4.67
C SER A 365 -11.78 -4.51 -5.45
N TRP A 366 -11.68 -5.69 -4.83
CA TRP A 366 -11.14 -6.89 -5.49
C TRP A 366 -12.13 -7.45 -6.52
N GLN A 367 -13.45 -7.38 -6.27
CA GLN A 367 -14.49 -7.70 -7.26
C GLN A 367 -14.35 -6.93 -8.58
N LEU A 368 -13.78 -5.73 -8.58
CA LEU A 368 -13.48 -4.98 -9.80
C LEU A 368 -12.25 -5.54 -10.53
N VAL A 369 -11.22 -6.00 -9.81
CA VAL A 369 -9.97 -6.50 -10.41
C VAL A 369 -10.14 -7.95 -10.87
N SER A 370 -10.79 -8.82 -10.08
CA SER A 370 -11.08 -10.21 -10.42
C SER A 370 -12.09 -10.35 -11.57
N LYS A 371 -12.92 -9.33 -11.83
CA LYS A 371 -14.03 -9.35 -12.80
C LYS A 371 -13.63 -9.87 -14.19
N PRO A 372 -14.20 -11.00 -14.65
CA PRO A 372 -14.03 -11.44 -16.03
C PRO A 372 -14.69 -10.48 -17.03
N ASN A 373 -13.99 -10.19 -18.13
CA ASN A 373 -14.43 -9.35 -19.26
C ASN A 373 -14.80 -7.89 -18.92
N GLY A 374 -14.20 -7.32 -17.86
CA GLY A 374 -14.37 -5.92 -17.49
C GLY A 374 -13.78 -5.60 -16.12
N GLY A 375 -14.36 -4.62 -15.42
CA GLY A 375 -13.90 -4.17 -14.11
C GLY A 375 -12.77 -3.15 -14.22
N SER A 376 -11.93 -3.05 -13.18
CA SER A 376 -10.71 -2.21 -13.16
C SER A 376 -9.47 -3.01 -13.60
N ILE A 377 -8.35 -2.34 -13.87
CA ILE A 377 -7.03 -2.99 -13.98
C ILE A 377 -6.39 -3.16 -12.59
N ALA A 378 -6.65 -2.20 -11.71
CA ALA A 378 -6.30 -2.18 -10.30
C ALA A 378 -7.29 -1.29 -9.53
N THR A 379 -7.39 -1.50 -8.22
CA THR A 379 -8.18 -0.66 -7.32
C THR A 379 -7.34 -0.29 -6.10
N ILE A 380 -7.38 0.97 -5.66
CA ILE A 380 -6.75 1.44 -4.41
C ILE A 380 -7.83 2.03 -3.50
N GLY A 381 -7.78 1.70 -2.22
CA GLY A 381 -8.72 2.19 -1.20
C GLY A 381 -8.50 1.49 0.15
N ALA A 382 -9.26 1.93 1.15
CA ALA A 382 -9.13 1.52 2.55
C ALA A 382 -9.49 0.05 2.83
N THR A 383 -8.73 -0.56 3.73
CA THR A 383 -9.00 -1.88 4.33
C THR A 383 -9.78 -1.81 5.65
N GLY A 384 -9.91 -0.64 6.29
CA GLY A 384 -10.68 -0.43 7.52
C GLY A 384 -11.60 0.79 7.43
N LEU A 385 -11.83 1.45 8.57
CA LEU A 385 -12.57 2.71 8.67
C LEU A 385 -11.72 3.89 8.15
N SER A 386 -12.10 4.39 6.97
CA SER A 386 -11.44 5.49 6.27
C SER A 386 -12.00 6.86 6.64
N TRP A 387 -11.12 7.82 6.91
CA TRP A 387 -11.45 9.16 7.36
C TRP A 387 -11.10 10.21 6.30
N TYR A 388 -11.91 11.25 6.15
CA TYR A 388 -11.55 12.43 5.36
C TYR A 388 -10.97 13.54 6.25
N GLY A 389 -10.04 14.34 5.73
CA GLY A 389 -9.37 15.39 6.53
C GLY A 389 -10.33 16.42 7.13
N VAL A 390 -11.51 16.58 6.53
CA VAL A 390 -12.60 17.45 7.03
C VAL A 390 -13.30 16.95 8.30
N GLU A 391 -13.14 15.67 8.67
CA GLU A 391 -13.79 15.08 9.83
C GLU A 391 -13.01 15.32 11.14
N TYR A 392 -11.68 15.31 11.05
CA TYR A 392 -10.78 15.33 12.22
C TYR A 392 -9.68 16.41 12.16
N GLY A 393 -9.43 17.02 10.99
CA GLY A 393 -8.49 18.13 10.81
C GLY A 393 -7.10 17.75 10.26
N GLY A 394 -6.82 16.47 10.01
CA GLY A 394 -5.60 16.00 9.33
C GLY A 394 -5.76 15.91 7.81
N GLY A 395 -5.06 14.96 7.18
CA GLY A 395 -5.03 14.81 5.72
C GLY A 395 -6.22 14.06 5.12
N GLY A 396 -6.49 12.88 5.66
CA GLY A 396 -7.54 11.94 5.23
C GLY A 396 -7.25 11.20 3.94
N THR A 397 -8.00 10.10 3.73
CA THR A 397 -7.95 9.29 2.51
C THR A 397 -8.36 10.11 1.26
N ASP A 398 -9.05 11.24 1.42
CA ASP A 398 -9.33 12.15 0.32
C ASP A 398 -8.09 12.88 -0.19
N TRP A 399 -7.15 13.27 0.68
CA TRP A 399 -5.86 13.83 0.25
C TRP A 399 -5.02 12.78 -0.51
N LEU A 400 -4.91 11.55 0.00
CA LEU A 400 -4.20 10.45 -0.69
C LEU A 400 -4.76 10.21 -2.09
N ASN A 401 -6.08 10.10 -2.20
CA ASN A 401 -6.76 9.87 -3.48
C ASN A 401 -6.56 11.04 -4.46
N VAL A 402 -6.47 12.29 -4.00
CA VAL A 402 -6.15 13.46 -4.86
C VAL A 402 -4.68 13.46 -5.27
N ASN A 403 -3.75 13.20 -4.34
CA ASN A 403 -2.31 13.25 -4.62
C ASN A 403 -1.87 12.13 -5.60
N PHE A 404 -2.59 11.01 -5.66
CA PHE A 404 -2.41 10.00 -6.72
C PHE A 404 -2.49 10.62 -8.14
N PHE A 405 -3.48 11.48 -8.40
CA PHE A 405 -3.66 12.12 -9.70
C PHE A 405 -2.61 13.18 -10.01
N LYS A 406 -2.19 13.93 -8.97
CA LYS A 406 -1.07 14.88 -9.03
C LYS A 406 0.24 14.18 -9.42
N GLU A 407 0.55 13.06 -8.78
CA GLU A 407 1.75 12.27 -9.10
C GLU A 407 1.71 11.67 -10.51
N TYR A 408 0.54 11.22 -10.96
CA TYR A 408 0.34 10.83 -12.36
C TYR A 408 0.57 12.00 -13.33
N THR A 409 0.02 13.19 -13.02
CA THR A 409 0.22 14.39 -13.84
C THR A 409 1.69 14.84 -13.88
N ASN A 410 2.41 14.73 -12.76
CA ASN A 410 3.84 15.01 -12.63
C ASN A 410 4.73 14.07 -13.45
N GLY A 411 4.18 12.95 -13.94
CA GLY A 411 4.86 12.01 -14.84
C GLY A 411 5.28 10.69 -14.20
N THR A 412 4.91 10.43 -12.94
CA THR A 412 5.02 9.10 -12.34
C THR A 412 3.94 8.22 -12.98
N VAL A 413 4.31 7.29 -13.86
CA VAL A 413 3.33 6.47 -14.63
C VAL A 413 3.23 5.00 -14.19
N THR A 414 4.12 4.53 -13.33
CA THR A 414 4.08 3.17 -12.76
C THR A 414 3.22 3.14 -11.51
N LEU A 415 2.28 2.19 -11.42
CA LEU A 415 1.22 2.22 -10.41
C LEU A 415 1.72 2.15 -8.96
N GLY A 416 2.69 1.27 -8.68
CA GLY A 416 3.32 1.13 -7.37
C GLY A 416 4.17 2.35 -6.98
N GLU A 417 4.83 2.99 -7.95
CA GLU A 417 5.59 4.22 -7.72
C GLU A 417 4.69 5.38 -7.31
N ILE A 418 3.50 5.51 -7.93
CA ILE A 418 2.50 6.53 -7.54
C ILE A 418 1.97 6.23 -6.13
N TRP A 419 1.70 4.96 -5.82
CA TRP A 419 1.26 4.53 -4.48
C TRP A 419 2.32 4.88 -3.42
N LYS A 420 3.56 4.42 -3.59
CA LYS A 420 4.69 4.70 -2.68
C LYS A 420 4.90 6.20 -2.48
N LYS A 421 5.01 6.97 -3.58
CA LYS A 421 5.16 8.43 -3.50
C LYS A 421 3.98 9.12 -2.86
N SER A 422 2.75 8.63 -3.01
CA SER A 422 1.58 9.25 -2.37
C SER A 422 1.60 9.06 -0.86
N LEU A 423 2.02 7.89 -0.38
CA LEU A 423 2.24 7.63 1.05
C LEU A 423 3.39 8.50 1.61
N THR A 424 4.55 8.54 0.95
CA THR A 424 5.66 9.42 1.38
C THR A 424 5.24 10.90 1.38
N SER A 425 4.57 11.37 0.31
CA SER A 425 4.09 12.77 0.23
C SER A 425 3.07 13.09 1.31
N TYR A 426 2.29 12.11 1.76
CA TYR A 426 1.33 12.29 2.86
C TYR A 426 2.08 12.54 4.17
N LEU A 427 3.03 11.67 4.51
CA LEU A 427 3.86 11.77 5.72
C LEU A 427 4.70 13.07 5.75
N ASP A 428 5.18 13.54 4.59
CA ASP A 428 5.85 14.84 4.43
C ASP A 428 4.94 16.05 4.77
N ASN A 429 3.61 15.91 4.67
CA ASN A 429 2.63 16.97 4.91
C ASN A 429 1.86 16.80 6.25
N PHE A 430 1.74 15.56 6.72
CA PHE A 430 1.03 15.15 7.93
C PHE A 430 1.97 14.26 8.77
N PRO A 431 3.02 14.84 9.39
CA PRO A 431 4.00 14.08 10.16
C PRO A 431 3.36 13.53 11.45
N ILE A 432 3.66 12.27 11.76
CA ILE A 432 3.04 11.52 12.86
C ILE A 432 3.73 11.86 14.19
N ASP A 433 2.99 12.44 15.13
CA ASP A 433 3.41 12.58 16.53
C ASP A 433 2.94 11.36 17.34
N TRP A 434 3.86 10.42 17.58
CA TRP A 434 3.59 9.17 18.30
C TRP A 434 3.41 9.35 19.83
N GLU A 435 3.42 10.59 20.33
CA GLU A 435 3.14 10.94 21.74
C GLU A 435 1.72 11.55 21.94
N THR A 436 0.79 11.34 21.00
CA THR A 436 -0.64 11.72 21.14
C THR A 436 -1.57 10.53 21.40
N GLU A 437 -2.78 10.80 21.88
CA GLU A 437 -3.82 9.80 22.17
C GLU A 437 -4.34 9.05 20.91
N CYS A 438 -4.80 7.81 21.10
CA CYS A 438 -5.44 7.02 20.03
C CYS A 438 -6.75 7.66 19.55
N GLY A 439 -6.99 7.64 18.23
CA GLY A 439 -8.06 8.42 17.59
C GLY A 439 -7.79 9.93 17.48
N GLY A 440 -6.66 10.42 18.01
CA GLY A 440 -6.15 11.77 17.75
C GLY A 440 -5.64 11.95 16.32
N ILE A 441 -5.37 13.19 15.91
CA ILE A 441 -5.03 13.53 14.51
C ILE A 441 -3.89 12.67 13.96
N SER A 442 -2.79 12.50 14.71
CA SER A 442 -1.64 11.69 14.31
C SER A 442 -1.96 10.20 14.21
N SER A 443 -2.81 9.65 15.08
CA SER A 443 -3.27 8.25 15.02
C SER A 443 -4.12 8.01 13.77
N ILE A 444 -5.03 8.92 13.42
CA ILE A 444 -5.86 8.82 12.21
C ILE A 444 -5.05 9.08 10.92
N ASP A 445 -4.07 9.99 10.95
CA ASP A 445 -3.14 10.20 9.83
C ASP A 445 -2.23 8.97 9.59
N ALA A 446 -1.75 8.32 10.66
CA ALA A 446 -1.03 7.04 10.58
C ALA A 446 -1.93 5.91 10.04
N LYS A 447 -3.16 5.78 10.56
CA LYS A 447 -4.15 4.80 10.08
C LYS A 447 -4.41 4.95 8.58
N THR A 448 -4.58 6.20 8.12
CA THR A 448 -4.85 6.55 6.73
C THR A 448 -3.77 6.03 5.76
N VAL A 449 -2.49 6.06 6.13
CA VAL A 449 -1.42 5.46 5.31
C VAL A 449 -1.31 3.94 5.50
N GLN A 450 -1.55 3.43 6.72
CA GLN A 450 -1.47 2.01 7.04
C GLN A 450 -2.53 1.16 6.32
N GLU A 451 -3.70 1.71 6.00
CA GLU A 451 -4.82 0.96 5.37
C GLU A 451 -4.91 1.08 3.83
N TRP A 452 -4.28 2.09 3.21
CA TRP A 452 -4.53 2.46 1.81
C TRP A 452 -3.84 1.49 0.82
N THR A 453 -4.51 0.37 0.55
CA THR A 453 -3.94 -0.82 -0.10
C THR A 453 -4.10 -0.82 -1.61
N LEU A 454 -3.03 -1.10 -2.35
CA LEU A 454 -3.04 -1.35 -3.79
C LEU A 454 -3.43 -2.80 -4.13
N LEU A 455 -4.67 -2.99 -4.61
CA LEU A 455 -5.13 -4.24 -5.21
C LEU A 455 -4.86 -4.21 -6.72
N GLY A 456 -3.69 -4.69 -7.12
CA GLY A 456 -3.20 -4.67 -8.49
C GLY A 456 -1.73 -5.11 -8.61
N ASP A 457 -1.18 -4.99 -9.81
CA ASP A 457 0.24 -5.18 -10.09
C ASP A 457 0.99 -3.85 -9.91
N PRO A 458 1.96 -3.74 -8.97
CA PRO A 458 2.66 -2.50 -8.69
C PRO A 458 3.64 -2.10 -9.80
N SER A 459 4.10 -3.05 -10.62
CA SER A 459 4.98 -2.80 -11.77
C SER A 459 4.23 -2.30 -13.02
N LEU A 460 2.90 -2.22 -12.96
CA LEU A 460 2.06 -1.89 -14.11
C LEU A 460 2.18 -0.42 -14.52
N THR A 461 2.47 -0.19 -15.81
CA THR A 461 2.48 1.16 -16.38
C THR A 461 1.07 1.60 -16.79
N ILE A 462 0.56 2.67 -16.16
CA ILE A 462 -0.79 3.16 -16.39
C ILE A 462 -0.93 3.73 -17.81
N GLY A 463 -1.94 3.25 -18.53
CA GLY A 463 -2.14 3.54 -19.96
C GLY A 463 -1.42 2.58 -20.92
N GLY A 464 -0.73 1.55 -20.43
CA GLY A 464 -0.19 0.47 -21.25
C GLY A 464 0.99 0.84 -22.15
N GLY A 465 1.54 -0.15 -22.88
CA GLY A 465 2.77 0.01 -23.65
C GLY A 465 3.96 0.41 -22.76
N ASN A 466 4.81 1.31 -23.24
CA ASN A 466 5.88 1.93 -22.42
C ASN A 466 5.36 3.18 -21.67
N GLY A 467 4.06 3.21 -21.37
CA GLY A 467 3.34 4.37 -20.86
C GLY A 467 3.02 5.40 -21.94
N ILE A 468 2.07 6.30 -21.63
CA ILE A 468 1.91 7.54 -22.39
C ILE A 468 2.93 8.54 -21.87
N ILE A 469 4.17 8.41 -22.35
CA ILE A 469 5.26 9.36 -22.03
C ILE A 469 4.84 10.74 -22.53
N LYS A 470 4.57 11.67 -21.60
CA LYS A 470 4.41 13.10 -21.94
C LYS A 470 5.70 13.56 -22.63
N ASN A 471 5.55 14.28 -23.76
CA ASN A 471 6.61 14.68 -24.69
C ASN A 471 7.04 13.64 -25.75
N GLN A 472 6.08 13.15 -26.54
CA GLN A 472 6.26 13.19 -28.00
C GLN A 472 5.39 14.31 -28.60
N ILE A 473 5.96 15.51 -28.62
CA ILE A 473 5.59 16.54 -29.58
C ILE A 473 6.29 16.17 -30.89
N ILE A 474 5.55 16.17 -32.01
CA ILE A 474 6.07 16.07 -33.38
C ILE A 474 6.12 17.48 -33.97
#